data_AF-A0A0F9DF63-F1
#
_entry.id   AF-A0A0F9DF63-F1
#
_cell.length_a   1.000
_cell.length_b   1.000
_cell.length_c   1.000
_cell.angle_alpha   90.00
_cell.angle_beta   90.00
_cell.angle_gamma   90.00
#
_symmetry.space_group_name_H-M   'P 1'
#
loop_
_entity.id
_entity.type
_entity.pdbx_description
1 polymer ?
#
loop_
_entity_poly.entity_id
_entity_poly.type
_entity_poly.pdbx_seq_one_letter_code
_entity_poly.pdbx_strand_id
1 'polypeptide(L)'
;MATASSSFTTPSLTSISSAAAGLVTIGTAHGWEVGDVVGFQGLTEMTELNGTTATIITVPASTTFTIGDTSDNTAEATGGVDTIFLVVDSGGYLRTGAKGEDVTIDTITFNGVATGGKIYDHIELIDIATDKWLVSGQISQSGGSEVTPFSSAA
;
A
#
# COMPACT_ATOMS: atom_id res chain seq x y z
N MET A 1 8.17 21.05 -12.41
CA MET A 1 8.43 19.62 -12.13
C MET A 1 7.90 19.34 -10.73
N ALA A 2 6.63 18.94 -10.61
CA ALA A 2 6.10 18.54 -9.32
C ALA A 2 6.59 17.11 -9.07
N THR A 3 7.56 16.95 -8.18
CA THR A 3 7.85 15.65 -7.59
C THR A 3 6.58 15.21 -6.88
N ALA A 4 5.95 14.14 -7.35
CA ALA A 4 4.97 13.39 -6.57
C ALA A 4 5.72 12.86 -5.34
N SER A 5 5.78 13.66 -4.29
CA SER A 5 6.12 13.18 -2.96
C SER A 5 4.82 12.59 -2.44
N SER A 6 4.61 11.30 -2.66
CA SER A 6 3.69 10.55 -1.82
C SER A 6 4.24 10.70 -0.40
N SER A 7 3.70 11.63 0.38
CA SER A 7 4.14 11.86 1.76
C SER A 7 3.87 10.57 2.50
N PHE A 8 4.92 9.78 2.69
CA PHE A 8 4.79 8.52 3.36
C PHE A 8 4.64 8.81 4.85
N THR A 9 3.41 8.77 5.36
CA THR A 9 3.15 8.94 6.79
C THR A 9 3.38 7.61 7.49
N THR A 10 4.49 7.52 8.23
CA THR A 10 4.71 6.39 9.15
C THR A 10 3.75 6.54 10.33
N PRO A 11 2.83 5.58 10.56
CA PRO A 11 1.93 5.66 11.69
C PRO A 11 2.71 5.72 13.01
N SER A 12 2.22 6.54 13.94
CA SER A 12 2.78 6.65 15.29
C SER A 12 2.41 5.42 16.11
N LEU A 13 3.43 4.72 16.60
CA LEU A 13 3.25 3.62 17.54
C LEU A 13 3.01 4.19 18.94
N THR A 14 1.97 3.71 19.63
CA THR A 14 1.61 4.19 20.97
C THR A 14 2.08 3.24 22.06
N SER A 15 2.01 1.92 21.83
CA SER A 15 2.46 0.92 22.79
C SER A 15 2.62 -0.48 22.17
N ILE A 16 3.41 -1.31 22.84
CA ILE A 16 3.51 -2.76 22.61
C ILE A 16 3.47 -3.47 23.96
N SER A 17 2.50 -4.37 24.17
CA SER A 17 2.43 -5.15 25.41
C SER A 17 3.52 -6.22 25.48
N SER A 18 3.99 -6.55 26.69
CA SER A 18 4.78 -7.76 26.96
C SER A 18 3.82 -8.92 27.23
N ALA A 19 3.63 -9.80 26.25
CA ALA A 19 2.69 -10.93 26.32
C ALA A 19 2.99 -12.01 25.26
N ALA A 20 2.43 -13.21 25.43
CA ALA A 20 2.55 -14.29 24.45
C ALA A 20 2.00 -13.93 23.06
N ALA A 21 1.07 -12.97 23.00
CA ALA A 21 0.67 -12.27 21.78
C ALA A 21 0.83 -10.77 22.04
N GLY A 22 1.93 -10.19 21.56
CA GLY A 22 2.23 -8.78 21.76
C GLY A 22 1.17 -7.90 21.09
N LEU A 23 0.36 -7.18 21.87
CA LEU A 23 -0.63 -6.23 21.36
C LEU A 23 0.08 -4.93 21.02
N VAL A 24 0.04 -4.55 19.74
CA VAL A 24 0.55 -3.28 19.22
C VAL A 24 -0.62 -2.31 19.10
N THR A 25 -0.44 -1.09 19.62
CA THR A 25 -1.42 -0.01 19.50
C THR A 25 -0.86 1.13 18.65
N ILE A 26 -1.65 1.57 17.67
CA ILE A 26 -1.32 2.65 16.74
C ILE A 26 -2.22 3.87 17.01
N GLY A 27 -1.68 5.08 16.89
CA GLY A 27 -2.41 6.32 17.17
C GLY A 27 -3.57 6.61 16.20
N THR A 28 -3.55 6.05 15.00
CA THR A 28 -4.57 6.21 13.96
C THR A 28 -4.94 4.86 13.34
N ALA A 29 -6.04 4.82 12.58
CA ALA A 29 -6.44 3.61 11.88
C ALA A 29 -5.34 3.18 10.89
N HIS A 30 -4.89 1.92 11.00
CA HIS A 30 -3.72 1.44 10.24
C HIS A 30 -4.06 0.71 8.94
N GLY A 31 -5.29 0.20 8.81
CA GLY A 31 -5.80 -0.56 7.65
C GLY A 31 -5.06 -1.86 7.30
N TRP A 32 -3.99 -2.21 8.02
CA TRP A 32 -3.28 -3.48 7.89
C TRP A 32 -4.14 -4.69 8.26
N GLU A 33 -3.82 -5.83 7.64
CA GLU A 33 -4.57 -7.07 7.73
C GLU A 33 -3.70 -8.21 8.32
N VAL A 34 -4.34 -9.32 8.67
CA VAL A 34 -3.63 -10.53 9.11
C VAL A 34 -2.72 -11.04 7.99
N GLY A 35 -1.47 -11.35 8.31
CA GLY A 35 -0.45 -11.80 7.35
C GLY A 35 0.45 -10.69 6.82
N ASP A 36 0.11 -9.42 7.00
CA ASP A 36 1.00 -8.29 6.70
C ASP A 36 2.27 -8.36 7.57
N VAL A 37 3.40 -7.90 7.02
CA VAL A 37 4.69 -7.83 7.72
C VAL A 37 5.04 -6.38 8.03
N VAL A 38 5.21 -6.06 9.31
CA VAL A 38 5.54 -4.71 9.81
C VAL A 38 6.97 -4.66 10.34
N GLY A 39 7.63 -3.51 10.21
CA GLY A 39 8.96 -3.24 10.74
C GLY A 39 8.93 -2.15 11.81
N PHE A 40 9.80 -2.26 12.81
CA PHE A 40 9.83 -1.37 13.97
C PHE A 40 11.13 -0.55 14.01
N GLN A 41 11.00 0.74 14.33
CA GLN A 41 12.14 1.65 14.49
C GLN A 41 11.89 2.69 15.57
N GLY A 42 12.94 3.04 16.30
CA GLY A 42 12.91 4.12 17.28
C GLY A 42 12.40 3.73 18.67
N LEU A 43 11.97 2.47 18.86
CA LEU A 43 11.45 1.97 20.15
C LEU A 43 12.44 2.24 21.27
N THR A 44 11.94 2.82 22.37
CA THR A 44 12.79 3.26 23.48
C THR A 44 12.89 2.25 24.62
N GLU A 45 11.90 1.38 24.77
CA GLU A 45 11.78 0.43 25.87
C GLU A 45 11.86 -1.01 25.33
N MET A 46 11.11 -1.34 24.28
CA MET A 46 11.16 -2.65 23.60
C MET A 46 12.22 -2.65 22.48
N THR A 47 13.46 -2.33 22.85
CA THR A 47 14.55 -2.10 21.89
C THR A 47 14.90 -3.31 21.04
N GLU A 48 14.56 -4.52 21.49
CA GLU A 48 14.81 -5.80 20.84
C GLU A 48 14.11 -5.90 19.47
N LEU A 49 13.00 -5.18 19.27
CA LEU A 49 12.29 -5.18 18.00
C LEU A 49 12.86 -4.17 16.99
N ASN A 50 13.73 -3.24 17.40
CA ASN A 50 14.29 -2.24 16.48
C ASN A 50 15.09 -2.90 15.34
N GLY A 51 14.76 -2.54 14.11
CA GLY A 51 15.40 -3.10 12.90
C GLY A 51 14.96 -4.54 12.59
N THR A 52 13.97 -5.07 13.30
CA THR A 52 13.35 -6.37 13.04
C THR A 52 11.98 -6.20 12.38
N THR A 53 11.42 -7.32 11.91
CA THR A 53 10.06 -7.37 11.37
C THR A 53 9.21 -8.41 12.09
N ALA A 54 7.90 -8.19 12.11
CA ALA A 54 6.93 -9.14 12.65
C ALA A 54 5.72 -9.28 11.71
N THR A 55 5.14 -10.48 11.69
CA THR A 55 3.88 -10.75 10.98
C THR A 55 2.69 -10.43 11.88
N ILE A 56 1.69 -9.76 11.33
CA ILE A 56 0.41 -9.51 12.00
C ILE A 56 -0.37 -10.82 12.11
N ILE A 57 -0.74 -11.20 13.34
CA ILE A 57 -1.46 -12.44 13.66
C ILE A 57 -2.96 -12.20 13.78
N THR A 58 -3.39 -11.14 14.46
CA THR A 58 -4.81 -10.76 14.60
C THR A 58 -4.97 -9.25 14.53
N VAL A 59 -6.14 -8.78 14.13
CA VAL A 59 -6.51 -7.36 14.08
C VAL A 59 -7.83 -7.17 14.85
N PRO A 60 -7.80 -7.01 16.19
CA PRO A 60 -9.00 -6.88 17.00
C PRO A 60 -9.70 -5.52 16.85
N ALA A 61 -9.00 -4.47 16.42
CA ALA A 61 -9.60 -3.15 16.12
C ALA A 61 -8.83 -2.44 15.00
N SER A 62 -9.36 -1.33 14.48
CA SER A 62 -8.71 -0.55 13.43
C SER A 62 -7.39 0.11 13.84
N THR A 63 -7.12 0.20 15.14
CA THR A 63 -5.94 0.82 15.74
C THR A 63 -5.06 -0.18 16.49
N THR A 64 -5.41 -1.46 16.49
CA THR A 64 -4.67 -2.48 17.24
C THR A 64 -4.56 -3.79 16.46
N PHE A 65 -3.41 -4.43 16.62
CA PHE A 65 -3.15 -5.75 16.07
C PHE A 65 -2.17 -6.49 16.97
N THR A 66 -2.09 -7.81 16.83
CA THR A 66 -1.15 -8.63 17.59
C THR A 66 -0.02 -9.13 16.71
N ILE A 67 1.18 -9.17 17.28
CA ILE A 67 2.35 -9.87 16.74
C ILE A 67 2.62 -11.14 17.57
N GLY A 68 3.75 -11.79 17.30
CA GLY A 68 4.20 -12.96 18.06
C GLY A 68 4.50 -12.68 19.54
N ASP A 69 5.19 -13.63 20.16
CA ASP A 69 5.53 -13.55 21.57
C ASP A 69 6.51 -12.40 21.86
N THR A 70 6.12 -11.53 22.79
CA THR A 70 6.92 -10.41 23.31
C THR A 70 7.08 -10.51 24.83
N SER A 71 6.72 -11.63 25.46
CA SER A 71 6.68 -11.79 26.92
C SER A 71 8.03 -11.70 27.61
N ASP A 72 9.12 -11.98 26.89
CA ASP A 72 10.49 -11.82 27.39
C ASP A 72 11.02 -10.38 27.26
N ASN A 73 10.29 -9.49 26.58
CA ASN A 73 10.69 -8.11 26.36
C ASN A 73 10.05 -7.17 27.38
N THR A 74 10.67 -6.01 27.59
CA THR A 74 10.04 -4.90 28.32
C THR A 74 8.91 -4.31 27.46
N ALA A 75 7.75 -4.05 28.05
CA ALA A 75 6.64 -3.40 27.32
C ALA A 75 7.03 -2.00 26.85
N GLU A 76 6.61 -1.63 25.64
CA GLU A 76 6.68 -0.23 25.16
C GLU A 76 5.41 0.50 25.58
N ALA A 77 5.56 1.57 26.34
CA ALA A 77 4.50 2.38 26.92
C ALA A 77 4.71 3.89 26.74
N THR A 78 5.94 4.35 26.46
CA THR A 78 6.27 5.77 26.42
C THR A 78 6.09 6.39 25.02
N GLY A 79 6.04 5.58 23.95
CA GLY A 79 5.55 5.98 22.63
C GLY A 79 6.30 7.17 22.04
N GLY A 80 7.64 7.11 22.01
CA GLY A 80 8.54 8.18 21.62
C GLY A 80 8.45 8.59 20.15
N VAL A 81 9.59 8.69 19.44
CA VAL A 81 9.58 8.77 17.96
C VAL A 81 9.40 7.38 17.34
N ASP A 82 8.61 6.55 18.01
CA ASP A 82 8.41 5.15 17.71
C ASP A 82 7.60 5.05 16.43
N THR A 83 8.23 4.49 15.42
CA THR A 83 7.63 4.34 14.10
C THR A 83 7.50 2.88 13.76
N ILE A 84 6.39 2.60 13.10
CA ILE A 84 6.12 1.31 12.52
C ILE A 84 5.72 1.51 11.07
N PHE A 85 6.21 0.63 10.20
CA PHE A 85 5.91 0.70 8.77
C PHE A 85 5.62 -0.68 8.22
N LEU A 86 4.67 -0.75 7.29
CA LEU A 86 4.43 -1.96 6.52
C LEU A 86 5.65 -2.22 5.61
N VAL A 87 6.13 -3.46 5.59
CA VAL A 87 7.25 -3.92 4.77
C VAL A 87 6.73 -4.72 3.58
N VAL A 88 5.81 -5.63 3.85
CA VAL A 88 5.20 -6.51 2.83
C VAL A 88 3.72 -6.65 3.17
N ASP A 89 2.87 -6.31 2.21
CA ASP A 89 1.45 -6.66 2.25
C ASP A 89 1.29 -8.17 2.03
N SER A 90 0.27 -8.78 2.63
CA SER A 90 -0.14 -10.18 2.38
C SER A 90 -0.24 -10.54 0.89
N GLY A 91 -0.47 -9.56 0.00
CA GLY A 91 -0.44 -9.71 -1.46
C GLY A 91 0.96 -9.71 -2.12
N GLY A 92 2.04 -9.61 -1.36
CA GLY A 92 3.43 -9.63 -1.86
C GLY A 92 3.94 -8.31 -2.46
N TYR A 93 3.19 -7.22 -2.30
CA TYR A 93 3.58 -5.88 -2.78
C TYR A 93 4.27 -5.08 -1.67
N LEU A 94 5.37 -4.40 -2.00
CA LEU A 94 6.09 -3.51 -1.08
C LEU A 94 5.28 -2.22 -0.92
N ARG A 95 4.44 -2.17 0.11
CA ARG A 95 3.77 -0.94 0.56
C ARG A 95 4.51 -0.45 1.79
N THR A 96 5.31 0.60 1.65
CA THR A 96 5.77 1.35 2.81
C THR A 96 4.58 2.21 3.27
N GLY A 97 3.80 1.75 4.27
CA GLY A 97 2.85 2.60 5.02
C GLY A 97 1.56 2.08 5.64
N ALA A 98 0.93 2.94 6.47
CA ALA A 98 -0.44 2.74 6.93
C ALA A 98 -1.37 2.58 5.72
N LYS A 99 -2.13 1.49 5.67
CA LYS A 99 -3.20 1.35 4.68
C LYS A 99 -4.31 2.32 5.10
N GLY A 100 -4.54 3.34 4.28
CA GLY A 100 -5.48 4.41 4.64
C GLY A 100 -5.49 5.54 3.63
N GLU A 101 -4.41 5.71 2.88
CA GLU A 101 -4.49 6.35 1.57
C GLU A 101 -4.87 5.24 0.58
N ASP A 102 -6.18 5.10 0.34
CA ASP A 102 -6.63 4.71 -0.97
C ASP A 102 -6.00 5.71 -1.94
N VAL A 103 -4.81 5.40 -2.45
CA VAL A 103 -4.57 5.73 -3.84
C VAL A 103 -5.68 4.95 -4.53
N THR A 104 -6.79 5.62 -4.85
CA THR A 104 -7.75 5.14 -5.84
C THR A 104 -6.95 4.95 -7.11
N ILE A 105 -6.29 3.79 -7.22
CA ILE A 105 -5.58 3.38 -8.40
C ILE A 105 -6.68 3.01 -9.37
N ASP A 106 -7.12 3.98 -10.16
CA ASP A 106 -7.92 3.72 -11.34
C ASP A 106 -7.03 2.99 -12.33
N THR A 107 -7.12 1.67 -12.36
CA THR A 107 -6.37 0.85 -13.31
C THR A 107 -7.15 0.77 -14.60
N ILE A 108 -6.75 1.55 -15.60
CA ILE A 108 -7.23 1.36 -16.98
C ILE A 108 -6.32 0.33 -17.64
N THR A 109 -6.84 -0.88 -17.85
CA THR A 109 -6.08 -2.00 -18.42
C THR A 109 -6.30 -2.11 -19.94
N PHE A 110 -5.23 -1.96 -20.73
CA PHE A 110 -5.23 -2.14 -22.20
C PHE A 110 -4.61 -3.48 -22.63
N ASN A 111 -4.90 -4.56 -21.92
CA ASN A 111 -4.22 -5.85 -22.05
C ASN A 111 -4.83 -6.76 -23.13
N GLY A 112 -5.27 -6.20 -24.27
CA GLY A 112 -6.01 -6.92 -25.31
C GLY A 112 -5.45 -8.30 -25.64
N VAL A 113 -6.00 -9.33 -24.99
CA VAL A 113 -5.73 -10.74 -25.27
C VAL A 113 -7.04 -11.38 -25.72
N ALA A 114 -6.97 -11.98 -26.92
CA ALA A 114 -8.04 -12.62 -27.67
C ALA A 114 -9.18 -11.71 -28.18
N THR A 115 -9.11 -11.43 -29.49
CA THR A 115 -10.20 -10.87 -30.33
C THR A 115 -10.76 -9.52 -29.87
N GLY A 116 -9.89 -8.50 -29.85
CA GLY A 116 -10.25 -7.09 -29.72
C GLY A 116 -9.18 -6.26 -30.41
N GLY A 117 -9.59 -5.25 -31.18
CA GLY A 117 -8.71 -4.49 -32.06
C GLY A 117 -7.49 -3.89 -31.36
N LYS A 118 -6.39 -3.78 -32.11
CA LYS A 118 -5.23 -2.97 -31.70
C LYS A 118 -5.66 -1.52 -31.56
N ILE A 119 -5.30 -0.87 -30.46
CA ILE A 119 -5.42 0.58 -30.35
C ILE A 119 -4.10 1.16 -30.88
N TYR A 120 -4.05 1.42 -32.18
CA TYR A 120 -2.93 2.15 -32.81
C TYR A 120 -3.20 3.65 -32.97
N ASP A 121 -4.24 4.13 -32.28
CA ASP A 121 -4.63 5.53 -32.31
C ASP A 121 -4.03 6.31 -31.14
N HIS A 122 -4.02 7.63 -31.30
CA HIS A 122 -3.70 8.56 -30.23
C HIS A 122 -4.73 8.44 -29.11
N ILE A 123 -4.31 7.98 -27.94
CA ILE A 123 -5.15 7.99 -26.74
C ILE A 123 -4.91 9.30 -26.01
N GLU A 124 -6.02 9.97 -25.71
CA GLU A 124 -6.07 11.20 -24.92
C GLU A 124 -6.95 10.95 -23.69
N LEU A 125 -6.35 11.03 -22.51
CA LEU A 125 -7.06 10.98 -21.24
C LEU A 125 -7.08 12.40 -20.65
N ILE A 126 -8.28 12.90 -20.36
CA ILE A 126 -8.52 14.23 -19.79
C ILE A 126 -9.26 14.06 -18.46
N ASP A 127 -8.69 14.60 -17.39
CA ASP A 127 -9.40 14.75 -16.11
C ASP A 127 -10.44 15.88 -16.21
N ILE A 128 -11.72 15.51 -16.03
CA ILE A 128 -12.90 16.38 -16.19
C ILE A 128 -12.96 17.47 -15.11
N ALA A 129 -12.21 17.35 -14.00
CA ALA A 129 -12.30 18.31 -12.90
C ALA A 129 -11.61 19.65 -13.18
N THR A 130 -10.73 19.78 -14.19
CA THR A 130 -10.19 21.09 -14.63
C THR A 130 -9.44 21.08 -15.97
N ASP A 131 -9.53 20.01 -16.78
CA ASP A 131 -8.77 19.85 -18.04
C ASP A 131 -7.25 20.06 -17.87
N LYS A 132 -6.70 19.70 -16.68
CA LYS A 132 -5.33 20.05 -16.30
C LYS A 132 -4.29 18.95 -16.49
N TRP A 133 -4.72 17.73 -16.79
CA TRP A 133 -3.83 16.60 -17.01
C TRP A 133 -4.17 15.95 -18.34
N LEU A 134 -3.29 16.18 -19.32
CA LEU A 134 -3.29 15.50 -20.60
C LEU A 134 -2.26 14.37 -20.51
N VAL A 135 -2.73 13.12 -20.53
CA VAL A 135 -1.86 11.99 -20.88
C VAL A 135 -2.12 11.69 -22.35
N SER A 136 -1.15 12.04 -23.18
CA SER A 136 -1.13 11.74 -24.61
C SER A 136 0.06 10.85 -24.93
N GLY A 137 -0.18 9.86 -25.77
CA GLY A 137 0.86 8.94 -26.18
C GLY A 137 0.38 8.01 -27.27
N GLN A 138 1.34 7.51 -28.05
CA GLN A 138 1.09 6.44 -29.00
C GLN A 138 1.38 5.10 -28.30
N ILE A 139 0.38 4.23 -28.26
CA ILE A 139 0.58 2.87 -27.77
C ILE A 139 1.12 2.02 -28.93
N SER A 140 2.30 1.42 -28.74
CA SER A 140 2.85 0.43 -29.66
C SER A 140 2.65 -0.96 -29.09
N GLN A 141 1.67 -1.70 -29.60
CA GLN A 141 1.46 -3.11 -29.24
C GLN A 141 2.09 -4.03 -30.29
N SER A 142 2.81 -5.07 -29.84
CA SER A 142 3.34 -6.13 -30.69
C SER A 142 2.32 -7.27 -30.86
N GLY A 143 2.03 -7.67 -32.10
CA GLY A 143 1.10 -8.76 -32.43
C GLY A 143 -0.37 -8.31 -32.59
N GLY A 144 -1.15 -9.03 -33.40
CA GLY A 144 -2.56 -8.73 -33.79
C GLY A 144 -2.73 -8.15 -35.20
N SER A 145 -3.96 -8.03 -35.70
CA SER A 145 -4.30 -7.26 -36.93
C SER A 145 -5.17 -6.06 -36.56
N GLU A 146 -5.01 -4.94 -37.27
CA GLU A 146 -5.93 -3.80 -37.14
C GLU A 146 -7.37 -4.28 -37.40
N VAL A 147 -8.25 -4.05 -36.44
CA VAL A 147 -9.70 -4.18 -36.65
C VAL A 147 -10.18 -2.76 -36.84
N THR A 148 -10.92 -2.49 -37.93
CA THR A 148 -11.44 -1.16 -38.25
C THR A 148 -12.29 -0.65 -37.08
N PRO A 149 -11.84 0.36 -36.31
CA PRO A 149 -12.30 0.53 -34.93
C PRO A 149 -13.71 1.12 -34.79
N PHE A 150 -14.37 1.54 -35.89
CA PHE A 150 -15.72 2.15 -35.86
C PHE A 150 -16.63 1.82 -37.04
N SER A 151 -16.41 0.73 -37.80
CA SER A 151 -17.44 0.34 -38.77
C SER A 151 -18.61 -0.25 -37.99
N SER A 152 -19.76 0.43 -38.01
CA SER A 152 -21.03 -0.17 -37.58
C SER A 152 -21.12 -1.56 -38.21
N ALA A 153 -21.42 -2.57 -37.39
CA ALA A 153 -21.78 -3.88 -37.92
C ALA A 153 -22.85 -3.67 -39.00
N ALA A 154 -22.54 -4.10 -40.23
CA ALA A 154 -23.55 -4.25 -41.26
C ALA A 154 -24.42 -5.48 -40.96
#